data_AF-A0A2N3ATX3-F1
#
_entry.id   AF-A0A2N3ATX3-F1
#
_cell.length_a   1.000
_cell.length_b   1.000
_cell.length_c   1.000
_cell.angle_alpha   90.00
_cell.angle_beta   90.00
_cell.angle_gamma   90.00
#
_symmetry.space_group_name_H-M   'P 1'
#
loop_
_entity.id
_entity.type
_entity.pdbx_description
1 polymer ?
#
loop_
_entity_poly.entity_id
_entity_poly.type
_entity_poly.pdbx_seq_one_letter_code
_entity_poly.pdbx_strand_id
1 'polypeptide(L)' 'MPTGAVKWFNATKGFGFIQPDGGGPDVFVHITQVQRAGLDGLTDGQKVSF' A
#
# COMPACT_ATOMS: atom_id res chain seq x y z
N MET A 1 -0.09 -7.61 13.24
CA MET A 1 -0.34 -7.13 11.87
C MET A 1 0.88 -6.32 11.47
N PRO A 2 1.66 -6.72 10.46
CA PRO A 2 2.72 -5.87 9.95
C PRO A 2 2.15 -4.54 9.47
N THR A 3 2.88 -3.46 9.73
CA THR A 3 2.51 -2.10 9.34
C THR A 3 3.59 -1.53 8.46
N GLY A 4 3.18 -0.64 7.57
CA GLY A 4 4.09 0.07 6.68
C GLY A 4 3.46 1.36 6.17
N ALA A 5 4.30 2.20 5.61
CA ALA A 5 3.88 3.42 4.93
C ALA A 5 3.84 3.16 3.42
N VAL A 6 2.78 3.62 2.75
CA VAL A 6 2.71 3.60 1.29
C VAL A 6 3.83 4.48 0.77
N LYS A 7 4.77 3.88 0.04
CA LYS A 7 5.91 4.59 -0.53
C LYS A 7 5.53 5.36 -1.78
N TRP A 8 4.60 4.78 -2.54
CA TRP A 8 3.88 5.42 -3.64
C TRP A 8 2.77 4.49 -4.11
N PHE A 9 1.70 5.07 -4.64
CA PHE A 9 0.61 4.32 -5.24
C PHE A 9 0.11 5.03 -6.49
N ASN A 10 -0.07 4.28 -7.57
CA ASN A 10 -0.61 4.80 -8.81
C ASN A 10 -2.03 4.25 -9.00
N ALA A 11 -3.03 5.06 -8.66
CA ALA A 11 -4.44 4.70 -8.81
C ALA A 11 -4.83 4.48 -10.29
N THR A 12 -4.22 5.20 -11.23
CA THR A 12 -4.47 5.04 -12.67
C THR A 12 -3.99 3.70 -13.20
N LYS A 13 -2.82 3.23 -12.72
CA LYS A 13 -2.28 1.92 -13.08
C LYS A 13 -2.79 0.79 -12.19
N GLY A 14 -3.33 1.11 -11.02
CA GLY A 14 -3.90 0.15 -10.08
C GLY A 14 -2.86 -0.62 -9.25
N PHE A 15 -1.68 -0.08 -9.03
CA PHE A 15 -0.65 -0.73 -8.20
C PHE A 15 0.27 0.27 -7.51
N GLY A 16 0.98 -0.20 -6.49
CA GLY A 16 1.96 0.59 -5.76
C GLY A 16 2.86 -0.27 -4.89
N PHE A 17 3.62 0.41 -4.03
CA PHE A 17 4.52 -0.23 -3.08
C PHE A 17 4.36 0.37 -1.69
N ILE A 18 4.48 -0.50 -0.69
CA ILE A 18 4.43 -0.17 0.73
C ILE A 18 5.79 -0.48 1.32
N GLN A 19 6.37 0.47 2.02
CA GLN A 19 7.59 0.28 2.77
C GLN A 19 7.25 -0.17 4.20
N PRO A 20 7.68 -1.37 4.62
CA PRO A 20 7.42 -1.86 5.98
C PRO A 20 8.17 -1.04 7.02
N ASP A 21 7.52 -0.73 8.15
CA ASP A 21 8.17 -0.01 9.27
C ASP A 21 9.29 -0.84 9.91
N GLY A 22 9.23 -2.18 9.78
CA GLY A 22 10.22 -3.11 10.30
C GLY A 22 11.55 -3.16 9.53
N GLY A 23 11.74 -2.33 8.51
CA GLY A 23 12.96 -2.34 7.69
C GLY A 23 13.06 -3.62 6.87
N GLY A 24 12.22 -3.74 5.84
CA GLY A 24 12.17 -4.89 4.94
C GLY A 24 12.08 -4.46 3.48
N PRO A 25 12.06 -5.42 2.54
CA PRO A 25 11.85 -5.13 1.13
C PRO A 25 10.49 -4.48 0.89
N ASP A 26 10.40 -3.62 -0.12
CA ASP A 26 9.15 -2.96 -0.51
C ASP A 26 8.09 -4.01 -0.87
N VAL A 27 6.92 -3.89 -0.24
CA VAL A 27 5.79 -4.81 -0.42
C VAL A 27 4.93 -4.31 -1.56
N PHE A 28 4.74 -5.14 -2.57
CA PHE A 28 3.87 -4.83 -3.69
C PHE A 28 2.40 -4.86 -3.26
N VAL A 29 1.65 -3.82 -3.62
CA VAL A 29 0.20 -3.74 -3.38
C VAL A 29 -0.55 -3.53 -4.70
N HIS A 30 -1.62 -4.31 -4.88
CA HIS A 30 -2.50 -4.22 -6.04
C HIS A 30 -3.85 -3.59 -5.65
N ILE A 31 -4.45 -2.81 -6.55
CA ILE A 31 -5.73 -2.11 -6.32
C ILE A 31 -6.85 -3.05 -5.92
N THR A 32 -6.83 -4.32 -6.36
CA THR A 32 -7.82 -5.31 -5.93
C THR A 32 -7.80 -5.55 -4.42
N GLN A 33 -6.62 -5.51 -3.78
CA GLN A 33 -6.53 -5.65 -2.32
C GLN A 33 -7.06 -4.40 -1.61
N VAL A 34 -6.77 -3.23 -2.19
CA VAL A 34 -7.23 -1.92 -1.70
C VAL A 34 -8.77 -1.83 -1.77
N GLN A 35 -9.34 -2.21 -2.91
CA GLN A 35 -10.79 -2.29 -3.11
C GLN A 35 -11.46 -3.33 -2.21
N ARG A 36 -10.81 -4.48 -1.97
CA ARG A 36 -11.30 -5.48 -1.02
C ARG A 36 -11.32 -4.95 0.42
N ALA A 37 -10.43 -4.03 0.76
CA ALA A 37 -10.45 -3.32 2.03
C ALA A 37 -11.48 -2.18 2.07
N GLY A 38 -12.24 -1.95 0.98
CA GLY A 38 -13.21 -0.86 0.87
C GLY A 38 -12.57 0.51 0.61
N LEU A 39 -11.33 0.53 0.14
CA LEU A 39 -10.60 1.73 -0.22
C LEU A 39 -10.54 1.86 -1.75
N ASP A 40 -10.78 3.06 -2.27
CA ASP A 40 -10.67 3.32 -3.71
C ASP A 40 -9.21 3.53 -4.17
N GLY A 41 -8.30 3.75 -3.22
CA GLY A 41 -6.89 3.97 -3.48
C GLY A 41 -6.08 4.14 -2.19
N LEU A 42 -4.76 4.27 -2.36
CA LEU A 42 -3.82 4.56 -1.28
C LEU A 42 -3.16 5.91 -1.55
N THR A 43 -2.95 6.68 -0.48
CA THR A 43 -2.23 7.96 -0.56
C THR A 43 -0.74 7.74 -0.28
N ASP A 44 0.12 8.51 -0.92
CA ASP A 44 1.56 8.54 -0.61
C ASP A 44 1.79 8.88 0.88
N GLY A 45 2.67 8.14 1.56
CA GLY A 45 2.94 8.29 2.98
C GLY A 45 1.84 7.77 3.93
N GLN A 46 0.74 7.23 3.40
CA GLN A 46 -0.34 6.69 4.23
C GLN A 46 0.12 5.45 4.99
N LYS A 47 -0.07 5.44 6.30
CA LYS A 47 0.17 4.25 7.12
C LYS A 47 -0.94 3.22 6.89
N VAL A 48 -0.53 2.00 6.60
CA VAL A 48 -1.41 0.87 6.36
C VAL A 48 -0.93 -0.36 7.10
N SER A 49 -1.89 -1.16 7.56
CA SER A 49 -1.66 -2.51 8.08
C SER A 49 -2.05 -3.51 6.99
N PHE A 50 -1.16 -4.45 6.68
CA PHE A 50 -1.38 -5.49 5.68
C PHE A 50 -1.10 -6.90 6.24
#